data_AF-A0A5Q0H499-F1
#
_entry.id   AF-A0A5Q0H499-F1
#
_cell.length_a   1.000
_cell.length_b   1.000
_cell.length_c   1.000
_cell.angle_alpha   90.00
_cell.angle_beta   90.00
_cell.angle_gamma   90.00
#
_symmetry.space_group_name_H-M   'P 1'
#
loop_
_entity.id
_entity.type
_entity.pdbx_description
1 polymer ?
#
loop_
_entity_poly.entity_id
_entity_poly.type
_entity_poly.pdbx_seq_one_letter_code
_entity_poly.pdbx_strand_id
1 'polypeptide(L)'
;MRVSLSGKSAAIAAGFVVAAGLMGAGSASARPVEVGPLAQACTNFYMGSGHVNLCKTWVWDGNDYDGRWWVNGPSDLPGGSYLQRREDGGTPINSPWSGSYNDRDEVLFRVCNSLLGCTDWW
;
A
#
# COMPACT_ATOMS: atom_id res chain seq x y z
N MET A 1 -39.94 13.73 -23.32
CA MET A 1 -39.85 12.27 -23.54
C MET A 1 -39.40 12.01 -24.96
N ARG A 2 -38.62 10.94 -25.20
CA ARG A 2 -38.36 10.33 -26.52
C ARG A 2 -38.47 8.81 -26.32
N VAL A 3 -38.88 8.08 -27.36
CA VAL A 3 -39.26 6.65 -27.30
C VAL A 3 -38.54 5.89 -28.41
N SER A 4 -38.39 4.56 -28.23
CA SER A 4 -37.89 3.58 -29.22
C SER A 4 -36.34 3.53 -29.34
N LEU A 5 -35.71 2.40 -29.71
CA LEU A 5 -36.24 1.09 -30.13
C LEU A 5 -35.91 -0.06 -29.16
N SER A 6 -36.67 -1.15 -29.27
CA SER A 6 -36.32 -2.47 -28.75
C SER A 6 -35.53 -3.27 -29.79
N GLY A 7 -34.51 -4.02 -29.37
CA GLY A 7 -33.79 -5.01 -30.18
C GLY A 7 -33.87 -6.40 -29.54
N LYS A 8 -34.16 -7.43 -30.32
CA LYS A 8 -34.30 -8.82 -29.87
C LYS A 8 -33.21 -9.70 -30.48
N SER A 9 -32.69 -10.65 -29.71
CA SER A 9 -32.74 -12.12 -29.99
C SER A 9 -31.73 -12.88 -29.13
N ALA A 10 -31.99 -14.16 -28.89
CA ALA A 10 -31.12 -15.04 -28.10
C ALA A 10 -30.16 -15.85 -28.99
N ALA A 11 -29.09 -16.36 -28.38
CA ALA A 11 -28.32 -17.49 -28.90
C ALA A 11 -28.41 -18.64 -27.89
N ILE A 12 -28.88 -19.80 -28.34
CA ILE A 12 -28.92 -21.04 -27.55
C ILE A 12 -27.80 -21.94 -28.05
N ALA A 13 -26.97 -22.47 -27.15
CA ALA A 13 -26.05 -23.56 -27.43
C ALA A 13 -26.00 -24.50 -26.22
N ALA A 14 -26.32 -25.77 -26.43
CA ALA A 14 -26.23 -26.82 -25.43
C ALA A 14 -25.21 -27.88 -25.88
N GLY A 15 -24.48 -28.49 -24.94
CA GLY A 15 -23.44 -29.47 -25.27
C GLY A 15 -22.97 -30.30 -24.07
N PHE A 16 -23.56 -31.49 -23.91
CA PHE A 16 -22.86 -32.68 -23.41
C PHE A 16 -22.01 -33.24 -24.58
N VAL A 17 -21.03 -34.16 -24.46
CA VAL A 17 -20.45 -35.00 -23.36
C VAL A 17 -18.90 -34.93 -23.53
N VAL A 18 -17.98 -35.64 -22.85
CA VAL A 18 -17.99 -36.89 -22.04
C VAL A 18 -17.00 -36.76 -20.84
N ALA A 19 -16.83 -37.81 -20.03
CA ALA A 19 -15.78 -37.92 -19.01
C ALA A 19 -14.75 -39.02 -19.33
N ALA A 20 -13.48 -38.83 -18.92
CA ALA A 20 -12.46 -39.88 -18.77
C ALA A 20 -11.31 -39.39 -17.86
N GLY A 21 -10.58 -40.32 -17.23
CA GLY A 21 -9.59 -40.10 -16.14
C GLY A 21 -8.46 -39.10 -16.41
N LEU A 22 -7.75 -38.66 -15.37
CA LEU A 22 -6.75 -39.48 -14.67
C LEU A 22 -6.49 -38.99 -13.23
N MET A 23 -6.07 -39.90 -12.35
CA MET A 23 -5.42 -39.54 -11.08
C MET A 23 -3.97 -39.08 -11.32
N GLY A 24 -3.81 -37.86 -11.82
CA GLY A 24 -2.52 -37.17 -11.79
C GLY A 24 -2.20 -36.74 -10.36
N ALA A 25 -1.04 -37.14 -9.84
CA ALA A 25 -0.55 -36.63 -8.56
C ALA A 25 -0.47 -35.09 -8.65
N GLY A 26 -1.00 -34.41 -7.64
CA GLY A 26 -1.16 -32.96 -7.66
C GLY A 26 0.17 -32.22 -7.68
N SER A 27 0.70 -31.96 -8.88
CA SER A 27 1.76 -30.98 -9.09
C SER A 27 1.24 -29.62 -8.64
N ALA A 28 1.61 -29.23 -7.42
CA ALA A 28 1.30 -27.91 -6.89
C ALA A 28 1.90 -26.89 -7.86
N SER A 29 1.04 -26.23 -8.64
CA SER A 29 1.45 -25.16 -9.53
C SER A 29 1.88 -24.00 -8.64
N ALA A 30 3.18 -23.92 -8.39
CA ALA A 30 3.82 -22.74 -7.88
C ALA A 30 3.60 -21.64 -8.93
N ARG A 31 2.49 -20.91 -8.77
CA ARG A 31 2.24 -19.69 -9.52
C ARG A 31 3.47 -18.79 -9.31
N PRO A 32 4.04 -18.20 -10.38
CA PRO A 32 5.05 -17.16 -10.18
C PRO A 32 4.40 -16.09 -9.31
N VAL A 33 5.05 -15.78 -8.20
CA VAL A 33 4.58 -14.75 -7.28
C VAL A 33 4.71 -13.42 -8.02
N GLU A 34 3.59 -12.72 -8.20
CA GLU A 34 3.50 -11.57 -9.11
C GLU A 34 3.97 -10.30 -8.39
N VAL A 35 5.30 -10.20 -8.22
CA VAL A 35 5.98 -9.07 -7.56
C VAL A 35 5.59 -7.76 -8.25
N GLY A 36 5.04 -6.84 -7.48
CA GLY A 36 4.52 -5.57 -7.98
C GLY A 36 5.61 -4.59 -8.41
N PRO A 37 5.28 -3.59 -9.25
CA PRO A 37 6.20 -2.50 -9.56
C PRO A 37 6.46 -1.65 -8.30
N LEU A 38 7.71 -1.17 -8.15
CA LEU A 38 8.10 -0.24 -7.09
C LEU A 38 7.30 1.06 -7.20
N ALA A 39 6.42 1.29 -6.22
CA ALA A 39 5.68 2.52 -6.05
C ALA A 39 6.41 3.48 -5.11
N GLN A 40 6.17 4.78 -5.25
CA GLN A 40 6.70 5.83 -4.39
C GLN A 40 5.66 6.94 -4.20
N ALA A 41 5.59 7.49 -2.98
CA ALA A 41 4.91 8.75 -2.70
C ALA A 41 5.72 9.60 -1.72
N CYS A 42 5.48 10.91 -1.72
CA CYS A 42 6.08 11.84 -0.76
C CYS A 42 5.01 12.81 -0.25
N THR A 43 5.14 13.26 1.00
CA THR A 43 4.25 14.24 1.64
C THR A 43 5.05 15.32 2.37
N ASN A 44 4.42 16.45 2.65
CA ASN A 44 4.94 17.47 3.56
C ASN A 44 4.18 17.39 4.89
N PHE A 45 4.89 17.05 5.97
CA PHE A 45 4.38 17.23 7.32
C PHE A 45 4.70 18.64 7.79
N TYR A 46 3.67 19.45 8.04
CA TYR A 46 3.80 20.82 8.54
C TYR A 46 3.62 20.86 10.06
N MET A 47 4.42 21.65 10.77
CA MET A 47 4.34 21.80 12.22
C MET A 47 4.87 23.17 12.67
N GLY A 48 3.99 23.97 13.29
CA GLY A 48 4.29 25.37 13.58
C GLY A 48 4.49 26.16 12.29
N SER A 49 5.64 26.83 12.15
CA SER A 49 6.05 27.50 10.90
C SER A 49 6.95 26.65 10.00
N GLY A 50 7.31 25.43 10.42
CA GLY A 50 8.26 24.55 9.72
C GLY A 50 7.61 23.32 9.11
N HIS A 51 8.40 22.55 8.37
CA HIS A 51 7.97 21.36 7.66
C HIS A 51 9.10 20.34 7.44
N VAL A 52 8.72 19.13 7.04
CA VAL A 52 9.63 18.13 6.46
C VAL A 52 8.95 17.43 5.28
N ASN A 53 9.69 17.24 4.18
CA ASN A 53 9.26 16.37 3.09
C ASN A 53 9.70 14.93 3.40
N LEU A 54 8.75 14.01 3.57
CA LEU A 54 9.02 12.59 3.80
C LEU A 54 8.53 11.78 2.59
N CYS A 55 9.41 10.93 2.06
CA CYS A 55 9.07 9.96 1.01
C CYS A 55 9.00 8.54 1.57
N LYS A 56 8.11 7.72 1.01
CA LYS A 56 8.10 6.26 1.20
C LYS A 56 7.90 5.51 -0.12
N THR A 57 8.46 4.31 -0.21
CA THR A 57 8.32 3.38 -1.33
C THR A 57 7.76 2.04 -0.87
N TRP A 58 6.99 1.36 -1.73
CA TRP A 58 6.49 0.02 -1.47
C TRP A 58 6.50 -0.85 -2.73
N VAL A 59 6.71 -2.15 -2.55
CA VAL A 59 6.65 -3.23 -3.54
C VAL A 59 5.74 -4.30 -2.97
N TRP A 60 4.74 -4.75 -3.73
CA TRP A 60 4.01 -5.97 -3.35
C TRP A 60 4.92 -7.19 -3.56
N ASP A 61 5.25 -7.92 -2.51
CA ASP A 61 6.14 -9.09 -2.61
C ASP A 61 5.41 -10.31 -3.19
N GLY A 62 4.11 -10.43 -2.88
CA GLY A 62 3.30 -11.63 -3.10
C GLY A 62 2.20 -11.84 -2.06
N ASN A 63 2.45 -11.40 -0.84
CA ASN A 63 1.60 -11.51 0.35
C ASN A 63 1.31 -10.13 0.97
N ASP A 64 2.30 -9.23 0.96
CA ASP A 64 2.26 -7.92 1.61
C ASP A 64 3.25 -6.93 0.96
N TYR A 65 3.67 -5.86 1.65
CA TYR A 65 4.51 -4.78 1.12
C TYR A 65 5.88 -4.59 1.80
N ASP A 66 6.94 -4.87 1.04
CA ASP A 66 8.32 -4.46 1.32
C ASP A 66 8.52 -2.97 0.96
N GLY A 67 9.29 -2.22 1.75
CA GLY A 67 9.42 -0.78 1.53
C GLY A 67 10.48 -0.03 2.34
N ARG A 68 10.58 1.28 2.07
CA ARG A 68 11.60 2.19 2.61
C ARG A 68 11.03 3.59 2.80
N TRP A 69 11.61 4.36 3.73
CA TRP A 69 11.29 5.78 3.90
C TRP A 69 12.53 6.64 4.13
N TRP A 70 12.44 7.92 3.80
CA TRP A 70 13.51 8.91 4.03
C TRP A 70 12.96 10.35 4.00
N VAL A 71 13.68 11.26 4.67
CA VAL A 71 13.51 12.71 4.48
C VAL A 71 14.16 13.14 3.17
N ASN A 72 13.41 13.88 2.35
CA ASN A 72 13.78 14.27 1.00
C ASN A 72 14.04 15.78 0.90
N GLY A 73 15.29 16.18 1.18
CA GLY A 73 15.71 17.58 1.22
C GLY A 73 15.89 18.11 2.65
N PRO A 74 15.93 19.44 2.85
CA PRO A 74 16.05 20.03 4.17
C PRO A 74 14.78 19.87 5.02
N SER A 75 14.92 20.08 6.32
CA SER A 75 13.82 20.17 7.29
C SER A 75 14.04 21.40 8.16
N ASP A 76 12.99 22.18 8.36
CA ASP A 76 12.94 23.35 9.25
C ASP A 76 11.91 23.17 10.38
N LEU A 77 11.55 21.92 10.67
CA LEU A 77 10.72 21.56 11.83
C LEU A 77 11.25 22.17 13.14
N PRO A 78 10.36 22.58 14.06
CA PRO A 78 10.76 23.10 15.36
C PRO A 78 11.53 22.07 16.20
N GLY A 79 12.43 22.53 17.06
CA GLY A 79 13.22 21.68 17.95
C GLY A 79 12.35 20.78 18.83
N GLY A 80 12.82 19.55 19.07
CA GLY A 80 12.05 18.53 19.80
C GLY A 80 11.02 17.77 18.94
N SER A 81 10.98 18.00 17.63
CA SER A 81 10.16 17.21 16.69
C SER A 81 10.79 15.84 16.39
N TYR A 82 9.95 14.82 16.30
CA TYR A 82 10.33 13.43 16.03
C TYR A 82 9.31 12.74 15.12
N LEU A 83 9.74 11.72 14.38
CA LEU A 83 8.86 10.90 13.54
C LEU A 83 8.23 9.79 14.40
N GLN A 84 6.94 9.55 14.19
CA GLN A 84 6.27 8.32 14.62
C GLN A 84 5.86 7.49 13.40
N ARG A 85 5.95 6.17 13.55
CA ARG A 85 5.50 5.17 12.59
C ARG A 85 4.48 4.25 13.25
N ARG A 86 3.45 3.86 12.51
CA ARG A 86 2.55 2.75 12.83
C ARG A 86 2.64 1.71 11.71
N GLU A 87 2.65 0.45 12.10
CA GLU A 87 2.58 -0.71 11.20
C GLU A 87 1.31 -1.49 11.54
N ASP A 88 0.58 -1.91 10.51
CA ASP A 88 -0.55 -2.88 10.57
C ASP A 88 -1.59 -2.58 11.66
N GLY A 89 -1.96 -1.30 11.81
CA GLY A 89 -2.89 -0.82 12.84
C GLY A 89 -2.40 -0.89 14.29
N GLY A 90 -1.15 -1.33 14.54
CA GLY A 90 -0.57 -1.55 15.86
C GLY A 90 -0.23 -0.30 16.67
N THR A 91 0.50 -0.48 17.77
CA THR A 91 0.92 0.62 18.66
C THR A 91 1.90 1.57 17.95
N PRO A 92 1.65 2.89 17.93
CA PRO A 92 2.61 3.88 17.42
C PRO A 92 3.97 3.80 18.11
N ILE A 93 5.04 3.74 17.32
CA ILE A 93 6.42 3.78 17.82
C ILE A 93 7.16 5.01 17.29
N ASN A 94 8.13 5.49 18.06
CA ASN A 94 9.06 6.52 17.57
C ASN A 94 10.00 5.89 16.52
N SER A 95 10.24 6.59 15.42
CA SER A 95 10.90 6.04 14.23
C SER A 95 12.09 6.91 13.81
N PRO A 96 13.18 6.34 13.28
CA PRO A 96 14.23 7.14 12.65
C PRO A 96 13.71 7.85 11.39
N TRP A 97 14.33 8.98 11.03
CA TRP A 97 13.94 9.78 9.85
C TRP A 97 14.20 9.11 8.49
N SER A 98 14.83 7.93 8.48
CA SER A 98 14.93 7.03 7.33
C SER A 98 15.04 5.57 7.78
N GLY A 99 14.63 4.64 6.93
CA GLY A 99 14.65 3.20 7.24
C GLY A 99 14.06 2.31 6.16
N SER A 100 13.80 1.05 6.53
CA SER A 100 13.11 0.03 5.74
C SER A 100 12.07 -0.70 6.60
N TYR A 101 11.02 -1.19 5.95
CA TYR A 101 10.01 -2.07 6.53
C TYR A 101 9.77 -3.24 5.57
N ASN A 102 9.49 -4.39 6.16
CA ASN A 102 9.23 -5.65 5.47
C ASN A 102 8.05 -6.33 6.15
N ASP A 103 7.35 -7.22 5.45
CA ASP A 103 6.24 -8.02 5.97
C ASP A 103 5.07 -7.13 6.49
N ARG A 104 4.51 -6.23 5.65
CA ARG A 104 3.54 -5.16 6.04
C ARG A 104 2.32 -4.95 5.14
N ASP A 105 1.14 -4.87 5.75
CA ASP A 105 -0.11 -4.45 5.10
C ASP A 105 -0.27 -2.91 5.08
N GLU A 106 0.01 -2.25 6.20
CA GLU A 106 -0.14 -0.79 6.37
C GLU A 106 1.12 -0.20 7.02
N VAL A 107 1.71 0.83 6.42
CA VAL A 107 2.75 1.64 7.09
C VAL A 107 2.41 3.12 7.02
N LEU A 108 2.08 3.70 8.17
CA LEU A 108 1.71 5.10 8.34
C LEU A 108 2.77 5.87 9.13
N PHE A 109 2.95 7.13 8.77
CA PHE A 109 3.87 8.06 9.39
C PHE A 109 3.15 9.31 9.88
N ARG A 110 3.69 9.94 10.94
CA ARG A 110 3.31 11.30 11.36
C ARG A 110 4.48 11.99 12.07
N VAL A 111 4.49 13.32 12.06
CA VAL A 111 5.45 14.10 12.87
C VAL A 111 4.80 14.48 14.19
N CYS A 112 5.55 14.37 15.28
CA CYS A 112 5.14 14.73 16.63
C CYS A 112 6.17 15.66 17.28
N ASN A 113 5.71 16.51 18.20
CA ASN A 113 6.53 17.38 19.05
C ASN A 113 5.85 17.50 20.42
N SER A 114 6.63 17.45 21.50
CA SER A 114 6.10 17.44 22.87
C SER A 114 5.32 18.70 23.28
N LEU A 115 5.50 19.82 22.56
CA LEU A 115 4.83 21.09 22.82
C LEU A 115 3.69 21.40 21.84
N LEU A 116 3.70 20.79 20.65
CA LEU A 116 2.76 21.10 19.54
C LEU A 116 1.80 19.96 19.19
N GLY A 117 1.95 18.78 19.81
CA GLY A 117 1.16 17.60 19.48
C GLY A 117 1.71 16.85 18.27
N CYS A 118 0.84 16.21 17.48
CA CYS A 118 1.22 15.47 16.29
C CYS A 118 0.38 15.88 15.08
N THR A 119 0.93 15.69 13.88
CA THR A 119 0.16 15.71 12.63
C THR A 119 -0.77 14.51 12.55
N ASP A 120 -1.69 14.54 11.57
CA ASP A 120 -2.38 13.35 11.10
C ASP A 120 -1.41 12.30 10.51
N TRP A 121 -1.96 11.10 10.30
CA TRP A 121 -1.25 9.95 9.74
C TRP A 121 -1.25 9.93 8.21
N TRP A 122 -0.17 9.45 7.60
CA TRP A 122 0.00 9.31 6.14
C TRP A 122 0.79 8.06 5.72
#